data_AF-A1RQI5-F1
#
_entry.id   AF-A1RQI5-F1
#
_cell.length_a   1.000
_cell.length_b   1.000
_cell.length_c   1.000
_cell.angle_alpha   90.00
_cell.angle_beta   90.00
_cell.angle_gamma   90.00
#
_symmetry.space_group_name_H-M   'P 1'
#
loop_
_entity.id
_entity.type
_entity.pdbx_description
1 polymer ?
#
loop_
_entity_poly.entity_id
_entity_poly.type
_entity_poly.pdbx_seq_one_letter_code
_entity_poly.pdbx_strand_id
1 'polypeptide(L)' 'MSEKLARRLREVVDLLESAVEEGDCKLVEEAIDELRSIIDELEE' A
#
# COMPACT_ATOMS: atom_id res chain seq x y z
N MET A 1 11.76 -8.02 -9.01
CA MET A 1 11.17 -6.79 -8.42
C MET A 1 11.38 -5.64 -9.39
N SER A 2 10.34 -5.22 -10.11
CA SER A 2 10.38 -4.05 -10.98
C SER A 2 10.53 -2.78 -10.13
N GLU A 3 11.40 -1.85 -10.51
CA GLU A 3 11.62 -0.57 -9.79
C GLU A 3 10.31 0.19 -9.55
N LYS A 4 9.38 0.10 -10.51
CA LYS A 4 8.02 0.65 -10.42
C LYS A 4 7.22 0.05 -9.25
N LEU A 5 7.36 -1.25 -9.03
CA LEU A 5 6.60 -1.98 -8.02
C LEU A 5 7.16 -1.74 -6.61
N ALA A 6 8.48 -1.66 -6.49
CA ALA A 6 9.14 -1.25 -5.26
C ALA A 6 8.75 0.18 -4.84
N ARG A 7 8.60 1.09 -5.81
CA ARG A 7 8.14 2.46 -5.56
C ARG A 7 6.68 2.49 -5.09
N ARG A 8 5.77 1.78 -5.76
CA ARG A 8 4.36 1.67 -5.34
C ARG A 8 4.24 1.10 -3.94
N LEU A 9 5.01 0.05 -3.61
CA LEU A 9 5.00 -0.53 -2.27
C LEU A 9 5.39 0.49 -1.20
N ARG A 10 6.42 1.31 -1.46
CA ARG A 10 6.81 2.38 -0.54
C ARG A 10 5.70 3.43 -0.40
N GLU A 11 5.10 3.87 -1.50
CA GLU A 11 4.00 4.85 -1.48
C GLU A 11 2.80 4.35 -0.66
N VAL A 12 2.46 3.06 -0.75
CA VAL A 12 1.40 2.43 0.06
C VAL A 12 1.76 2.36 1.54
N VAL A 13 3.02 2.05 1.86
CA VAL A 13 3.48 2.02 3.26
C VAL A 13 3.43 3.41 3.89
N ASP A 14 3.92 4.43 3.18
CA ASP A 14 3.88 5.83 3.65
C ASP A 14 2.43 6.31 3.88
N LEU A 15 1.51 5.90 3.00
CA LEU A 15 0.07 6.17 3.14
C LEU A 15 -0.53 5.46 4.37
N LEU A 16 -0.17 4.19 4.58
CA LEU A 16 -0.65 3.40 5.72
C LEU A 16 -0.17 3.97 7.06
N GLU A 17 1.11 4.39 7.14
CA GLU A 17 1.67 5.05 8.33
C GLU A 17 0.88 6.33 8.67
N SER A 18 0.67 7.19 7.67
CA SER A 18 -0.10 8.43 7.84
C SER A 18 -1.55 8.16 8.26
N ALA A 19 -2.21 7.18 7.62
CA ALA A 19 -3.58 6.80 7.93
C ALA A 19 -3.74 6.31 9.38
N VAL A 20 -2.79 5.51 9.86
CA VAL A 20 -2.79 4.99 11.23
C VAL A 20 -2.52 6.10 12.24
N GLU A 21 -1.59 7.02 11.95
CA GLU A 21 -1.31 8.18 12.80
C GLU A 21 -2.53 9.11 12.95
N GLU A 22 -3.28 9.30 11.86
CA GLU A 22 -4.48 10.15 11.84
C GLU A 22 -5.74 9.44 12.34
N GLY A 23 -5.71 8.11 12.49
CA GLY A 23 -6.86 7.29 12.86
C GLY A 23 -7.91 7.19 11.74
N ASP A 24 -7.52 7.41 10.49
CA ASP A 24 -8.41 7.31 9.32
C ASP A 24 -8.54 5.84 8.89
N CYS A 25 -9.52 5.14 9.46
CA CYS A 25 -9.81 3.75 9.13
C CYS A 25 -10.14 3.53 7.65
N LYS A 26 -10.70 4.52 6.96
CA LYS A 26 -11.06 4.39 5.54
C LYS A 26 -9.80 4.41 4.67
N LEU A 27 -8.87 5.30 4.98
CA LEU A 27 -7.58 5.38 4.29
C LEU A 27 -6.73 4.12 4.57
N VAL A 28 -6.81 3.57 5.78
CA VAL A 28 -6.19 2.28 6.12
C VAL A 28 -6.74 1.15 5.25
N GLU A 29 -8.07 1.05 5.09
CA GLU A 29 -8.69 0.03 4.22
C GLU A 29 -8.24 0.19 2.76
N GLU A 30 -8.23 1.41 2.24
CA GLU A 30 -7.78 1.70 0.86
C GLU A 30 -6.31 1.31 0.64
N ALA A 31 -5.42 1.63 1.59
CA ALA A 31 -4.01 1.26 1.51
C ALA A 31 -3.79 -0.26 1.58
N ILE A 32 -4.59 -0.99 2.38
CA ILE A 32 -4.53 -2.46 2.46
C ILE A 32 -4.99 -3.11 1.15
N ASP A 33 -6.03 -2.58 0.52
CA ASP A 33 -6.51 -3.11 -0.77
C ASP A 33 -5.49 -2.88 -1.90
N GLU A 34 -4.83 -1.72 -1.94
CA GLU A 34 -3.72 -1.48 -2.89
C GLU A 34 -2.53 -2.43 -2.60
N LEU A 35 -2.21 -2.67 -1.32
CA LEU A 35 -1.17 -3.63 -0.94
C LEU A 35 -1.48 -5.04 -1.45
N ARG A 36 -2.75 -5.48 -1.36
CA ARG A 36 -3.19 -6.77 -1.91
C ARG A 36 -3.00 -6.83 -3.42
N SER A 37 -3.38 -5.78 -4.16
CA SER A 37 -3.15 -5.70 -5.60
C SER A 37 -1.66 -5.82 -5.94
N ILE A 38 -0.77 -5.21 -5.17
CA ILE A 38 0.69 -5.31 -5.38
C ILE A 38 1.19 -6.74 -5.14
N ILE A 39 0.62 -7.45 -4.16
CA ILE A 39 0.96 -8.85 -3.88
C ILE A 39 0.49 -9.74 -5.03
N ASP A 40 -0.74 -9.56 -5.52
CA ASP A 40 -1.27 -10.30 -6.67
C ASP A 40 -0.37 -10.10 -7.90
N GLU A 41 0.07 -8.87 -8.18
CA GLU A 41 1.02 -8.55 -9.26
C GLU A 41 2.43 -9.18 -9.07
N LEU A 42 2.79 -9.60 -7.84
CA LEU A 42 4.06 -10.27 -7.55
C LEU A 42 3.97 -11.80 -7.69
N GLU A 43 2.77 -12.36 -7.55
CA GLU A 43 2.51 -13.79 -7.69
C GLU A 43 2.30 -14.22 -9.16
N GLU A 44 1.92 -13.28 -10.04
CA GLU A 44 1.87 -13.44 -11.51
C GLU A 44 3.23 -13.27 -12.22
#